data_AF-A0A0Q5FPK9-F1
#
_entry.id   AF-A0A0Q5FPK9-F1
#
_cell.length_a   1.000
_cell.length_b   1.000
_cell.length_c   1.000
_cell.angle_alpha   90.00
_cell.angle_beta   90.00
_cell.angle_gamma   90.00
#
_symmetry.space_group_name_H-M   'P 1'
#
loop_
_entity.id
_entity.type
_entity.pdbx_description
1 polymer ?
#
loop_
_entity_poly.entity_id
_entity_poly.type
_entity_poly.pdbx_seq_one_letter_code
_entity_poly.pdbx_strand_id
1 'polypeptide(L)' 'MALTVRSELVGAGRTIPWLSQQTGIALHVLQKQLATQLDFTVTDLAEIADALSIDVARLLPRSAET' A
#
# COMPACT_ATOMS: atom_id res chain seq x y z
N MET A 1 -4.99 -3.50 5.98
CA MET A 1 -3.85 -2.90 5.26
C MET A 1 -4.11 -2.80 3.76
N ALA A 2 -4.39 -3.92 3.07
CA ALA A 2 -4.66 -3.92 1.63
C ALA A 2 -5.78 -2.96 1.17
N LEU A 3 -6.87 -2.85 1.94
CA LEU A 3 -7.96 -1.91 1.65
C LEU A 3 -7.50 -0.44 1.77
N THR A 4 -6.74 -0.10 2.81
CA THR A 4 -6.16 1.23 3.02
C THR A 4 -5.26 1.63 1.85
N VAL A 5 -4.35 0.74 1.43
CA VAL A 5 -3.47 0.98 0.27
C VAL A 5 -4.29 1.25 -1.00
N ARG A 6 -5.35 0.48 -1.24
CA ARG A 6 -6.25 0.71 -2.39
C ARG A 6 -6.97 2.05 -2.31
N SER A 7 -7.47 2.43 -1.14
CA SER A 7 -8.13 3.71 -0.92
C SER A 7 -7.20 4.89 -1.12
N GLU A 8 -5.97 4.83 -0.61
CA GLU A 8 -4.97 5.89 -0.81
C GLU A 8 -4.54 5.98 -2.29
N LEU A 9 -4.40 4.84 -2.98
CA LEU A 9 -4.13 4.85 -4.43
C LEU A 9 -5.26 5.51 -5.23
N VAL A 10 -6.51 5.19 -4.93
CA VAL A 10 -7.67 5.83 -5.56
C VAL A 10 -7.72 7.32 -5.23
N GLY A 11 -7.49 7.70 -3.96
CA GLY A 11 -7.45 9.09 -3.52
C GLY A 11 -6.34 9.90 -4.18
N ALA A 12 -5.20 9.28 -4.47
CA ALA A 12 -4.08 9.89 -5.17
C ALA A 12 -4.19 9.81 -6.71
N GLY A 13 -5.25 9.20 -7.26
CA GLY A 13 -5.39 8.97 -8.71
C GLY A 13 -4.32 8.04 -9.30
N ARG A 14 -3.73 7.16 -8.49
CA ARG A 14 -2.67 6.23 -8.86
C ARG A 14 -3.22 4.81 -9.03
N THR A 15 -2.48 3.98 -9.76
CA THR A 15 -2.87 2.59 -10.05
C THR A 15 -1.87 1.59 -9.42
N ILE A 16 -2.30 0.34 -9.22
CA ILE A 16 -1.41 -0.74 -8.76
C ILE A 16 -0.15 -0.90 -9.65
N PRO A 17 -0.25 -0.91 -11.00
CA PRO A 17 0.93 -0.95 -11.86
C PRO A 17 1.85 0.27 -11.68
N TRP A 18 1.30 1.45 -11.40
CA TRP A 18 2.14 2.60 -11.04
C TRP A 18 2.90 2.38 -9.73
N LEU A 19 2.24 1.82 -8.71
CA LEU A 19 2.88 1.53 -7.43
C LEU A 19 4.00 0.50 -7.57
N SER A 20 3.79 -0.52 -8.41
CA SER A 20 4.82 -1.52 -8.74
C SER A 20 6.08 -0.87 -9.34
N GLN A 21 5.91 0.13 -10.21
CA GLN A 21 7.03 0.83 -10.84
C GLN A 21 7.78 1.74 -9.86
N GLN A 22 7.09 2.31 -8.85
CA GLN A 22 7.73 3.19 -7.88
C GLN A 22 8.45 2.43 -6.76
N THR A 23 7.85 1.35 -6.27
CA THR A 23 8.38 0.57 -5.15
C THR A 23 9.37 -0.50 -5.58
N GLY A 24 9.45 -0.80 -6.89
CA GLY A 24 10.22 -1.95 -7.39
C GLY A 24 9.60 -3.31 -7.03
N ILE A 25 8.49 -3.34 -6.28
CA ILE A 25 7.75 -4.55 -5.97
C ILE A 25 7.08 -5.04 -7.24
N ALA A 26 7.28 -6.32 -7.58
CA ALA A 26 6.68 -6.90 -8.77
C ALA A 26 5.14 -6.83 -8.72
N LEU A 27 4.51 -6.44 -9.82
CA LEU A 27 3.06 -6.27 -9.92
C LEU A 27 2.27 -7.51 -9.48
N HIS A 28 2.77 -8.71 -9.78
CA HIS A 28 2.13 -9.96 -9.37
C HIS A 28 2.16 -10.16 -7.84
N VAL A 29 3.22 -9.68 -7.16
CA VAL A 29 3.35 -9.72 -5.70
C VAL A 29 2.36 -8.75 -5.09
N LEU A 30 2.30 -7.50 -5.59
CA LEU A 30 1.32 -6.51 -5.13
C LEU A 30 -0.11 -6.99 -5.30
N GLN A 31 -0.46 -7.55 -6.47
CA GLN A 31 -1.79 -8.11 -6.71
C GLN A 31 -2.09 -9.26 -5.77
N LYS A 32 -1.13 -10.16 -5.52
CA LYS A 32 -1.30 -11.27 -4.59
C LYS A 32 -1.47 -10.76 -3.17
N GLN A 33 -0.64 -9.84 -2.69
CA GLN A 33 -0.75 -9.24 -1.35
C GLN A 33 -2.09 -8.52 -1.15
N LEU A 34 -2.54 -7.77 -2.17
CA LEU A 34 -3.83 -7.09 -2.14
C LEU A 34 -5.02 -8.04 -2.20
N ALA A 35 -4.92 -9.15 -2.94
CA ALA A 35 -6.01 -10.13 -3.09
C ALA A 35 -6.11 -11.10 -1.91
N THR A 36 -4.98 -11.48 -1.30
CA THR A 36 -4.93 -12.45 -0.19
C THR A 36 -5.01 -11.78 1.18
N GLN A 37 -5.07 -10.44 1.23
CA GLN A 37 -4.93 -9.66 2.46
C GLN A 37 -3.65 -10.00 3.24
N LEU A 38 -2.60 -10.47 2.55
CA LEU A 38 -1.31 -10.71 3.20
C LEU A 38 -0.80 -9.41 3.81
N ASP A 39 -0.21 -9.54 4.99
CA ASP A 39 0.46 -8.44 5.65
C ASP A 39 1.62 -7.97 4.78
N PHE A 40 1.57 -6.68 4.43
CA PHE A 40 2.72 -5.98 3.88
C PHE A 40 3.78 -5.92 4.96
N THR A 41 5.05 -6.14 4.60
CA THR A 41 6.12 -5.93 5.56
C THR A 41 6.24 -4.44 5.88
N VAL A 42 6.85 -4.11 7.02
CA VAL A 42 7.11 -2.71 7.40
C VAL A 42 7.93 -1.99 6.31
N THR A 43 8.86 -2.71 5.67
CA THR A 43 9.65 -2.19 4.55
C THR A 43 8.77 -1.89 3.34
N ASP A 44 7.88 -2.83 2.93
CA ASP A 44 6.95 -2.59 1.82
C ASP A 44 6.09 -1.34 2.09
N LEU A 45 5.59 -1.19 3.32
CA LEU A 45 4.77 -0.04 3.71
C LEU A 45 5.55 1.27 3.69
N ALA A 46 6.81 1.26 4.11
CA ALA A 46 7.67 2.44 4.05
C ALA A 46 7.91 2.88 2.60
N GLU A 47 8.18 1.94 1.69
CA GLU A 47 8.37 2.26 0.27
C GLU A 47 7.07 2.73 -0.41
N ILE A 48 5.92 2.14 -0.05
CA ILE A 48 4.61 2.58 -0.53
C ILE A 48 4.28 3.98 -0.01
N ALA A 49 4.58 4.26 1.27
CA ALA A 49 4.34 5.56 1.90
C ALA A 49 5.20 6.65 1.26
N ASP A 50 6.50 6.38 1.05
CA ASP A 50 7.43 7.26 0.36
C ASP A 50 6.96 7.56 -1.06
N ALA A 51 6.60 6.51 -1.83
CA ALA A 51 6.10 6.66 -3.19
C ALA A 51 4.82 7.52 -3.26
N LEU A 52 3.93 7.38 -2.27
CA LEU A 52 2.69 8.15 -2.18
C LEU A 52 2.90 9.54 -1.55
N SER A 53 4.11 9.84 -1.06
CA SER A 53 4.43 11.04 -0.30
C SER A 53 3.47 11.25 0.88
N ILE A 54 3.16 10.16 1.58
CA ILE A 54 2.32 10.14 2.78
C ILE A 54 3.08 9.53 3.94
N ASP A 55 2.56 9.77 5.15
CA ASP A 55 3.11 9.14 6.34
C ASP A 55 2.75 7.64 6.39
N VAL A 56 3.71 6.78 6.75
CA VAL A 56 3.49 5.33 6.84
C VAL A 56 2.38 4.99 7.85
N ALA A 57 2.20 5.83 8.87
CA ALA A 57 1.11 5.69 9.85
C ALA A 57 -0.29 5.80 9.20
N ARG A 58 -0.40 6.40 8.02
CA ARG A 58 -1.66 6.51 7.27
C ARG A 58 -2.02 5.21 6.55
N LEU A 59 -1.04 4.37 6.24
CA LEU A 59 -1.24 3.03 5.63
C LEU A 59 -1.52 1.95 6.66
N LEU A 60 -1.08 2.16 7.91
CA LEU A 60 -1.43 1.31 9.03
C LEU A 60 -2.95 1.39 9.28
N PRO A 61 -3.60 0.27 9.59
CA PRO A 61 -4.97 0.32 10.06
C PRO A 61 -4.94 1.20 11.31
N ARG A 62 -5.68 2.31 11.29
CA ARG A 62 -5.98 2.99 12.54
C ARG A 62 -6.74 1.95 13.35
N SER A 63 -6.09 1.40 14.37
CA SER A 63 -6.78 0.63 15.39
C SER A 63 -7.98 1.49 15.78
N ALA A 64 -9.17 1.06 15.40
CA ALA A 64 -10.37 1.64 15.93
C ALA A 64 -10.33 1.28 17.41
N GLU A 65 -9.80 2.20 18.21
CA GLU A 65 -10.03 2.20 19.64
C GLU A 65 -11.56 2.17 19.79
N THR A 66 -12.03 1.08 20.40
CA THR A 66 -13.43 0.77 20.70
C THR A 66 -13.95 1.71 21.78
#